data_AF-A0A2V5S7F7-F1
#
_entry.id   AF-A0A2V5S7F7-F1
#
_cell.length_a   1.000
_cell.length_b   1.000
_cell.length_c   1.000
_cell.angle_alpha   90.00
_cell.angle_beta   90.00
_cell.angle_gamma   90.00
#
_symmetry.space_group_name_H-M   'P 1'
#
loop_
_entity.id
_entity.type
_entity.pdbx_description
1 polymer ?
#
loop_
_entity_poly.entity_id
_entity_poly.type
_entity_poly.pdbx_seq_one_letter_code
_entity_poly.pdbx_strand_id
1 'polypeptide(L)' 'ELAQVASVPDSLRGAIEALQADHSFLLRGDVFNADFIANWVDMKQKEYDALRLRPHPYEFAMYYDV' A
#
# COMPACT_ATOMS: atom_id res chain seq x y z
N GLU A 1 19.05 -18.02 8.90
CA GLU A 1 19.38 -16.69 9.44
C GLU A 1 18.40 -15.57 9.04
N LEU A 2 18.31 -15.11 7.77
CA LEU A 2 17.45 -13.96 7.40
C LEU A 2 15.93 -14.22 7.34
N ALA A 3 15.49 -15.47 7.27
CA ALA A 3 14.08 -15.82 7.06
C ALA A 3 13.11 -15.39 8.19
N GLN A 4 13.64 -14.98 9.35
CA GLN A 4 12.85 -14.58 10.51
C GLN A 4 12.82 -13.06 10.76
N VAL A 5 13.47 -12.26 9.91
CA VAL A 5 13.50 -10.80 10.07
C VAL A 5 12.29 -10.20 9.35
N ALA A 6 11.46 -9.47 10.09
CA ALA A 6 10.35 -8.72 9.51
C ALA A 6 10.88 -7.73 8.47
N SER A 7 10.34 -7.81 7.26
CA SER A 7 10.71 -6.95 6.14
C SER A 7 9.69 -5.82 5.97
N VAL A 8 10.11 -4.75 5.30
CA VAL A 8 9.19 -3.66 4.93
C VAL A 8 8.11 -4.18 3.97
N PRO A 9 6.93 -3.53 3.92
CA PRO A 9 5.92 -3.84 2.93
C PRO A 9 6.49 -3.79 1.51
N ASP A 10 6.07 -4.72 0.66
CA ASP A 10 6.53 -4.89 -0.72
C ASP A 10 6.00 -3.81 -1.68
N SER A 11 4.94 -3.12 -1.27
CA SER A 11 4.16 -2.24 -2.12
C SER A 11 3.39 -1.20 -1.31
N LEU A 12 2.91 -0.17 -2.01
CA LEU A 12 1.99 0.81 -1.42
C LEU A 12 0.74 0.11 -0.85
N ARG A 13 0.23 -0.93 -1.53
CA ARG A 13 -0.91 -1.71 -1.05
C ARG A 13 -0.60 -2.41 0.28
N GLY A 14 0.54 -3.08 0.39
CA GLY A 14 0.95 -3.72 1.64
C GLY A 14 1.09 -2.73 2.79
N ALA A 15 1.59 -1.51 2.52
CA ALA A 15 1.68 -0.45 3.52
C ALA A 15 0.29 0.07 3.95
N ILE A 16 -0.66 0.19 3.02
CA ILE A 16 -2.05 0.57 3.32
C ILE A 16 -2.73 -0.49 4.19
N GLU A 17 -2.61 -1.77 3.83
CA GLU A 17 -3.19 -2.89 4.57
C GLU A 17 -2.61 -2.97 6.00
N ALA A 18 -1.30 -2.77 6.15
CA ALA A 18 -0.65 -2.71 7.46
C ALA A 18 -1.14 -1.51 8.30
N LEU A 19 -1.30 -0.34 7.69
CA LEU A 19 -1.85 0.85 8.36
C LEU A 19 -3.29 0.62 8.82
N GLN A 20 -4.12 -0.01 7.99
CA GLN A 20 -5.50 -0.34 8.37
C GLN A 20 -5.55 -1.35 9.52
N ALA A 21 -4.66 -2.34 9.51
CA ALA A 21 -4.58 -3.38 10.54
C ALA A 21 -4.11 -2.85 11.91
N ASP A 22 -3.19 -1.87 11.94
CA ASP A 22 -2.67 -1.29 13.19
C ASP A 22 -2.40 0.21 13.07
N HIS A 23 -3.41 1.03 13.37
CA HIS A 23 -3.28 2.49 13.49
C HIS A 23 -3.77 3.03 14.85
N SER A 24 -4.10 2.15 15.80
CA SER A 24 -4.62 2.56 17.11
C SER A 24 -3.63 3.46 17.86
N PHE A 25 -2.33 3.25 17.64
CA PHE A 25 -1.29 4.07 18.26
C PHE A 25 -1.29 5.53 17.76
N LEU A 26 -1.79 5.80 16.55
CA LEU A 26 -1.89 7.13 15.93
C LEU A 26 -3.08 7.93 16.44
N LEU A 27 -4.15 7.23 16.87
CA LEU A 27 -5.36 7.87 17.42
C LEU A 27 -5.15 8.39 18.86
N ARG A 28 -4.07 7.97 19.53
CA ARG A 28 -3.79 8.37 20.90
C ARG A 28 -3.41 9.85 20.96
N GLY A 29 -4.07 10.59 21.85
CA GLY A 29 -3.80 12.02 22.05
C GLY A 29 -4.36 12.92 20.94
N ASP A 30 -5.30 12.40 20.13
CA ASP A 30 -5.95 13.15 19.04
C ASP A 30 -4.96 13.75 18.03
N VAL A 31 -3.81 13.09 17.86
CA VAL A 31 -2.78 13.49 16.89
C VAL A 31 -3.27 13.24 15.47
N PHE A 32 -3.89 12.07 15.26
CA PHE A 32 -4.60 11.73 14.04
C PHE A 32 -6.04 11.38 14.38
N ASN A 33 -6.99 11.96 13.65
CA ASN A 33 -8.38 11.55 13.73
C ASN A 33 -8.64 10.35 12.79
N ALA A 34 -9.65 9.54 13.12
CA ALA A 34 -9.99 8.36 12.35
C ALA A 34 -10.40 8.70 10.90
N ASP A 35 -11.11 9.81 10.71
CA ASP A 35 -11.58 10.26 9.40
C ASP A 35 -10.43 10.64 8.47
N PHE A 36 -9.37 11.26 8.99
CA PHE A 36 -8.15 11.58 8.24
C PHE A 36 -7.47 10.31 7.79
N ILE A 37 -7.32 9.32 8.66
CA ILE A 37 -6.69 8.04 8.32
C ILE A 37 -7.51 7.34 7.23
N ALA A 38 -8.84 7.31 7.36
CA ALA A 38 -9.72 6.71 6.35
C ALA A 38 -9.60 7.41 4.98
N ASN A 39 -9.64 8.75 4.97
CA ASN A 39 -9.50 9.54 3.75
C ASN A 39 -8.12 9.38 3.12
N TRP A 40 -7.07 9.32 3.94
CA TRP A 40 -5.70 9.10 3.48
C TRP A 40 -5.56 7.73 2.81
N VAL A 41 -6.11 6.69 3.43
CA VAL A 41 -6.13 5.33 2.88
C VAL A 41 -6.86 5.29 1.54
N ASP A 42 -8.05 5.89 1.43
CA ASP A 42 -8.79 5.95 0.16
C ASP A 42 -8.00 6.66 -0.94
N MET A 43 -7.38 7.79 -0.62
CA MET A 43 -6.52 8.53 -1.56
C MET A 43 -5.34 7.68 -2.04
N LYS A 44 -4.66 6.98 -1.14
CA LYS A 44 -3.52 6.11 -1.50
C LYS A 44 -3.94 4.84 -2.23
N GLN A 45 -5.12 4.31 -1.95
CA GLN A 45 -5.67 3.20 -2.72
C GLN A 45 -5.91 3.61 -4.17
N LYS A 46 -6.43 4.82 -4.42
CA LYS A 46 -6.61 5.35 -5.78
C LYS A 46 -5.29 5.55 -6.51
N GLU A 47 -4.24 6.01 -5.82
CA GLU A 47 -2.88 6.12 -6.41
C GLU A 47 -2.33 4.75 -6.82
N TYR A 48 -2.48 3.74 -5.96
CA TYR A 48 -2.08 2.37 -6.26
C TYR A 48 -2.87 1.79 -7.45
N ASP A 49 -4.19 1.97 -7.44
CA ASP A 49 -5.08 1.51 -8.50
C ASP A 49 -4.75 2.16 -9.85
N ALA A 50 -4.43 3.45 -9.85
CA ALA A 50 -4.03 4.16 -11.05
C ALA A 50 -2.81 3.54 -11.72
N LEU A 51 -1.86 2.95 -10.98
CA LEU A 51 -0.72 2.26 -11.57
C LEU A 51 -1.07 0.82 -11.96
N ARG A 52 -1.67 0.03 -11.06
CA ARG A 52 -1.88 -1.41 -11.29
C ARG A 52 -2.85 -1.72 -12.44
N LEU A 53 -3.76 -0.79 -12.75
CA LEU A 53 -4.78 -0.98 -13.79
C LEU A 53 -4.26 -0.65 -15.19
N ARG A 54 -3.01 -0.16 -15.31
CA ARG A 54 -2.38 0.13 -16.59
C ARG A 54 -1.31 -0.90 -16.89
N PRO A 55 -1.28 -1.47 -18.10
CA PRO A 55 -0.19 -2.33 -18.53
C PRO A 55 1.15 -1.61 -18.42
N HIS A 56 2.15 -2.24 -17.81
CA HIS A 56 3.50 -1.72 -17.76
C HIS A 56 4.25 -2.04 -19.08
N PRO A 57 5.03 -1.12 -19.68
CA PRO A 57 5.73 -1.39 -20.95
C PRO A 57 6.59 -2.66 -20.95
N TYR A 58 7.13 -3.03 -19.78
CA TYR A 58 7.89 -4.27 -19.62
C TYR A 58 7.04 -5.54 -19.84
N GLU A 59 5.74 -5.50 -19.56
CA GLU A 59 4.82 -6.62 -19.84
C GLU A 59 4.77 -6.95 -21.33
N PHE A 60 4.94 -5.95 -22.19
CA PHE A 60 5.04 -6.16 -23.64
C PHE A 60 6.27 -7.01 -23.98
N ALA A 61 7.42 -6.72 -23.39
CA ALA A 61 8.63 -7.53 -23.58
C ALA A 61 8.50 -8.95 -23.03
N MET A 62 7.62 -9.18 -22.03
CA MET A 62 7.40 -10.49 -21.43
C MET A 62 6.39 -11.36 -22.19
N TYR A 63 5.34 -10.75 -22.75
CA TYR A 63 4.16 -11.50 -23.22
C TYR A 63 3.76 -11.24 -24.66
N TYR A 64 4.35 -10.27 -25.38
CA TYR A 64 3.88 -9.91 -26.71
C TYR A 64 4.13 -10.98 -27.78
N ASP A 65 5.28 -11.68 -27.70
CA ASP A 65 5.69 -12.70 -28.67
C ASP A 65 5.43 -14.14 -28.17
N VAL A 66 4.72 -14.30 -27.04
CA VAL A 66 4.29 -15.59 -26.49
C VAL A 66 2.99 -16.03 -27.15
#